data_AF-A0A0E3BMY7-F1
#
_entry.id   AF-A0A0E3BMY7-F1
#
_cell.length_a   1.000
_cell.length_b   1.000
_cell.length_c   1.000
_cell.angle_alpha   90.00
_cell.angle_beta   90.00
_cell.angle_gamma   90.00
#
_symmetry.space_group_name_H-M   'P 1'
#
loop_
_entity.id
_entity.type
_entity.pdbx_description
1 polymer ?
#
loop_
_entity_poly.entity_id
_entity_poly.type
_entity_poly.pdbx_seq_one_letter_code
_entity_poly.pdbx_strand_id
1 'polypeptide(L)'
;MQWRWRVDQLIDKADIKTRAGDDAALKLCISFDFDKSQLSFGERAKLRLGKISTGEDIPAETLCYVWDNKQPTGTVMHNAFTHRMRYIVLQSGSTHKGQWMAEQRNLASDYLHAFGDESQAMPTIIGVTVSADSDNTHGEGLAYMGDIRLLP
;
A
#
# COMPACT_ATOMS: atom_id res chain seq x y z
N MET A 1 -7.34 11.47 -6.82
CA MET A 1 -7.48 11.29 -5.37
C MET A 1 -6.65 12.34 -4.65
N GLN A 2 -7.17 12.88 -3.54
CA GLN A 2 -6.48 13.83 -2.67
C GLN A 2 -6.61 13.39 -1.21
N TRP A 3 -5.60 13.64 -0.41
CA TRP A 3 -5.63 13.46 1.04
C TRP A 3 -4.52 14.27 1.70
N ARG A 4 -4.49 14.26 3.03
CA ARG A 4 -3.31 14.65 3.80
C ARG A 4 -3.00 13.62 4.86
N TRP A 5 -1.73 13.53 5.20
CA TRP A 5 -1.26 12.69 6.28
C TRP A 5 -0.13 13.37 7.06
N ARG A 6 0.10 12.89 8.26
CA ARG A 6 1.19 13.33 9.12
C ARG A 6 1.72 12.14 9.89
N VAL A 7 3.03 11.94 9.90
CA VAL A 7 3.68 10.95 10.76
C VAL A 7 4.45 11.69 11.85
N ASP A 8 4.12 11.42 13.12
CA ASP A 8 4.77 12.01 14.28
C ASP A 8 5.87 11.07 14.83
N GLN A 9 5.66 9.76 14.68
CA GLN A 9 6.61 8.72 15.08
C GLN A 9 6.70 7.64 13.99
N LEU A 10 7.92 7.45 13.48
CA LEU A 10 8.26 6.34 12.58
C LEU A 10 8.56 5.09 13.41
N ILE A 11 8.44 3.93 12.79
CA ILE A 11 8.73 2.64 13.42
C ILE A 11 10.22 2.35 13.19
N ASP A 12 11.07 2.57 14.19
CA ASP A 12 12.54 2.61 14.03
C ASP A 12 13.17 1.47 13.20
N LYS A 13 12.66 0.25 13.35
CA LYS A 13 13.21 -0.95 12.69
C LYS A 13 12.55 -1.27 11.34
N ALA A 14 11.53 -0.53 10.92
CA ALA A 14 10.79 -0.81 9.69
C ALA A 14 11.67 -0.73 8.45
N ASP A 15 11.46 -1.69 7.56
CA ASP A 15 12.06 -1.82 6.24
C ASP A 15 11.15 -2.65 5.32
N ILE A 16 10.30 -1.96 4.56
CA ILE A 16 9.30 -2.55 3.66
C ILE A 16 9.87 -3.45 2.56
N LYS A 17 11.20 -3.47 2.36
CA LYS A 17 11.87 -4.44 1.47
C LYS A 17 11.96 -5.84 2.03
N THR A 18 11.77 -6.01 3.33
CA THR A 18 11.98 -7.29 4.02
C THR A 18 10.72 -7.71 4.73
N ARG A 19 10.43 -9.03 4.76
CA ARG A 19 9.29 -9.56 5.51
C ARG A 19 9.36 -9.29 7.02
N ALA A 20 10.58 -9.20 7.57
CA ALA A 20 10.79 -8.92 8.99
C ALA A 20 10.59 -7.44 9.34
N GLY A 21 10.43 -6.57 8.34
CA GLY A 21 10.35 -5.12 8.50
C GLY A 21 9.21 -4.47 7.74
N ASP A 22 8.24 -5.21 7.21
CA ASP A 22 7.13 -4.69 6.38
C ASP A 22 6.04 -3.97 7.19
N ASP A 23 6.48 -3.16 8.14
CA ASP A 23 5.66 -2.30 8.97
C ASP A 23 5.64 -0.88 8.38
N ALA A 24 4.53 -0.15 8.53
CA ALA A 24 4.53 1.29 8.32
C ALA A 24 3.64 2.01 9.33
N ALA A 25 4.08 3.20 9.73
CA ALA A 25 3.29 4.05 10.61
C ALA A 25 1.95 4.47 9.96
N LEU A 26 1.87 4.51 8.62
CA LEU A 26 0.65 4.76 7.88
C LEU A 26 0.75 4.31 6.42
N LYS A 27 -0.30 3.64 5.93
CA LYS A 27 -0.52 3.29 4.53
C LYS A 27 -1.93 3.73 4.12
N LEU A 28 -2.08 4.21 2.89
CA LEU A 28 -3.38 4.42 2.24
C LEU A 28 -3.46 3.51 1.02
N CYS A 29 -4.32 2.51 1.09
CA CYS A 29 -4.42 1.46 0.08
C CYS A 29 -5.73 1.58 -0.71
N ILE A 30 -5.65 1.30 -2.01
CA ILE A 30 -6.76 1.24 -2.95
C ILE A 30 -6.81 -0.18 -3.50
N SER A 31 -7.97 -0.82 -3.35
CA SER A 31 -8.20 -2.17 -3.83
C SER A 31 -9.02 -2.15 -5.11
N PHE A 32 -8.63 -2.98 -6.07
CA PHE A 32 -9.22 -3.02 -7.41
C PHE A 32 -9.92 -4.36 -7.66
N ASP A 33 -11.02 -4.31 -8.42
CA ASP A 33 -11.77 -5.49 -8.88
C ASP A 33 -11.06 -6.17 -10.05
N PHE A 34 -9.88 -6.71 -9.77
CA PHE A 34 -9.10 -7.43 -10.78
C PHE A 34 -9.71 -8.81 -11.04
N ASP A 35 -9.89 -9.14 -12.32
CA ASP A 35 -10.35 -10.46 -12.74
C ASP A 35 -9.31 -11.54 -12.41
N LYS A 36 -9.54 -12.23 -11.30
CA LYS A 36 -8.69 -13.31 -10.79
C LYS A 36 -8.50 -14.46 -11.79
N SER A 37 -9.35 -14.57 -12.83
CA SER A 37 -9.19 -15.58 -13.88
C SER A 37 -7.91 -15.37 -14.71
N GLN A 38 -7.44 -14.14 -14.82
CA GLN A 38 -6.23 -13.75 -15.55
C GLN A 38 -4.93 -14.13 -14.82
N LEU A 39 -5.02 -14.45 -13.52
CA LEU A 39 -3.88 -14.89 -12.72
C LEU A 39 -3.39 -16.28 -13.11
N SER A 40 -2.13 -16.59 -12.83
CA SER A 40 -1.64 -17.97 -12.94
C SER A 40 -2.35 -18.91 -11.94
N PHE A 41 -2.39 -20.20 -12.23
CA PHE A 41 -3.03 -21.19 -11.33
C PHE A 41 -2.44 -21.15 -9.92
N GLY A 42 -1.12 -21.02 -9.80
CA GLY A 42 -0.42 -20.96 -8.51
C GLY A 42 -0.82 -19.75 -7.67
N GLU A 43 -1.03 -18.59 -8.30
CA GLU A 43 -1.46 -17.37 -7.61
C GLU A 43 -2.90 -17.46 -7.15
N ARG A 44 -3.80 -18.02 -7.99
CA ARG A 44 -5.17 -18.31 -7.59
C ARG A 44 -5.22 -19.25 -6.38
N ALA A 45 -4.36 -20.28 -6.35
CA ALA A 45 -4.27 -21.20 -5.22
C ALA A 45 -3.80 -20.49 -3.93
N LYS A 46 -2.77 -19.64 -4.02
CA LYS A 46 -2.29 -18.84 -2.88
C LYS A 46 -3.37 -17.90 -2.35
N LEU A 47 -4.10 -17.19 -3.21
CA LEU A 47 -5.19 -16.30 -2.79
C LEU A 47 -6.31 -17.07 -2.08
N ARG A 48 -6.66 -18.26 -2.56
CA ARG A 48 -7.66 -19.12 -1.89
C ARG A 48 -7.20 -19.57 -0.50
N LEU A 49 -5.94 -19.96 -0.35
CA LEU A 49 -5.37 -20.33 0.95
C LEU A 49 -5.33 -19.14 1.91
N GLY A 50 -4.95 -17.96 1.43
CA GLY A 50 -5.01 -16.72 2.20
C GLY A 50 -6.41 -16.44 2.73
N LYS A 51 -7.43 -16.49 1.86
CA LYS A 51 -8.85 -16.34 2.25
C LYS A 51 -9.29 -17.36 3.30
N ILE A 52 -8.83 -18.61 3.21
CA ILE A 52 -9.15 -19.64 4.22
C ILE A 52 -8.54 -19.29 5.58
N SER A 53 -7.33 -18.71 5.60
CA SER A 53 -6.63 -18.35 6.83
C SER A 53 -7.14 -17.06 7.48
N THR A 54 -7.48 -16.05 6.67
CA THR A 54 -7.90 -14.73 7.17
C THR A 54 -9.41 -14.58 7.26
N GLY A 55 -10.19 -15.41 6.57
CA GLY A 55 -11.65 -15.27 6.44
C GLY A 55 -12.11 -14.17 5.48
N GLU A 56 -11.17 -13.39 4.92
CA GLU A 56 -11.47 -12.22 4.08
C GLU A 56 -11.13 -12.46 2.61
N ASP A 57 -11.91 -11.87 1.71
CA ASP A 57 -11.60 -11.91 0.29
C ASP A 57 -10.45 -10.95 -0.02
N ILE A 58 -9.24 -11.49 -0.10
CA ILE A 58 -8.04 -10.69 -0.40
C ILE A 58 -8.16 -10.17 -1.85
N PRO A 59 -8.17 -8.85 -2.07
CA PRO A 59 -8.15 -8.29 -3.41
C PRO A 59 -6.92 -8.78 -4.17
N ALA A 60 -7.10 -9.12 -5.44
CA ALA A 60 -5.97 -9.61 -6.25
C ALA A 60 -5.01 -8.50 -6.64
N GLU A 61 -5.43 -7.23 -6.56
CA GLU A 61 -4.57 -6.08 -6.78
C GLU A 61 -4.90 -4.99 -5.76
N THR A 62 -3.87 -4.54 -5.07
CA THR A 62 -3.97 -3.42 -4.14
C THR A 62 -2.76 -2.52 -4.30
N LEU A 63 -3.01 -1.23 -4.49
CA LEU A 63 -1.98 -0.18 -4.52
C LEU A 63 -1.98 0.55 -3.19
N CYS A 64 -0.86 0.56 -2.48
CA CYS A 64 -0.71 1.35 -1.25
C CYS A 64 0.28 2.48 -1.42
N TYR A 65 -0.13 3.66 -1.01
CA TYR A 65 0.76 4.79 -0.78
C TYR A 65 1.31 4.70 0.63
N VAL A 66 2.62 4.82 0.78
CA VAL A 66 3.29 4.64 2.07
C VAL A 66 4.16 5.85 2.42
N TRP A 67 4.19 6.16 3.71
CA TRP A 67 5.26 6.97 4.31
C TRP A 67 6.29 5.99 4.88
N ASP A 68 7.41 5.85 4.17
CA ASP A 68 8.42 4.85 4.50
C ASP A 68 9.54 5.42 5.39
N ASN A 69 10.38 4.55 5.93
CA ASN A 69 11.54 4.93 6.74
C ASN A 69 12.83 5.13 5.92
N LYS A 70 13.05 4.34 4.87
CA LYS A 70 14.38 4.13 4.26
C LYS A 70 14.40 4.27 2.74
N GLN A 71 13.36 3.81 2.06
CA GLN A 71 13.22 3.80 0.62
C GLN A 71 12.99 5.22 0.11
N PRO A 72 13.64 5.62 -1.00
CA PRO A 72 13.43 6.95 -1.57
C PRO A 72 11.98 7.21 -1.98
N THR A 73 11.52 8.45 -1.84
CA THR A 73 10.26 8.89 -2.46
C THR A 73 10.26 8.60 -3.97
N GLY A 74 9.14 8.12 -4.48
CA GLY A 74 8.97 7.69 -5.87
C GLY A 74 9.27 6.21 -6.10
N THR A 75 9.81 5.49 -5.11
CA THR A 75 10.04 4.04 -5.22
C THR A 75 8.72 3.31 -5.41
N VAL A 76 8.67 2.44 -6.42
CA VAL A 76 7.58 1.48 -6.66
C VAL A 76 8.10 0.07 -6.45
N MET A 77 7.38 -0.74 -5.67
CA MET A 77 7.83 -2.09 -5.35
C MET A 77 6.70 -3.04 -4.98
N HIS A 78 7.00 -4.33 -5.01
CA HIS A 78 6.11 -5.37 -4.48
C HIS A 78 6.17 -5.38 -2.95
N ASN A 79 5.05 -5.73 -2.33
CA ASN A 79 5.03 -6.11 -0.92
C ASN A 79 5.93 -7.35 -0.70
N ALA A 80 6.59 -7.42 0.46
CA ALA A 80 7.57 -8.48 0.76
C ALA A 80 6.95 -9.89 0.92
N PHE A 81 5.66 -9.98 1.22
CA PHE A 81 4.90 -11.22 1.36
C PHE A 81 4.16 -11.60 0.07
N THR A 82 3.69 -10.63 -0.70
CA THR A 82 2.84 -10.88 -1.87
C THR A 82 3.11 -9.97 -3.07
N HIS A 83 3.09 -10.56 -4.26
CA HIS A 83 3.10 -9.85 -5.54
C HIS A 83 1.73 -9.28 -5.91
N ARG A 84 0.74 -9.32 -5.04
CA ARG A 84 -0.62 -8.80 -5.31
C ARG A 84 -0.86 -7.43 -4.67
N MET A 85 0.10 -6.96 -3.89
CA MET A 85 0.14 -5.61 -3.34
C MET A 85 1.36 -4.88 -3.87
N ARG A 86 1.16 -3.63 -4.29
CA ARG A 86 2.21 -2.71 -4.75
C ARG A 86 2.29 -1.53 -3.81
N TYR A 87 3.50 -1.10 -3.52
CA TYR A 87 3.77 0.11 -2.75
C TYR A 87 4.28 1.21 -3.68
N ILE A 88 3.82 2.43 -3.43
CA ILE A 88 4.43 3.66 -3.93
C ILE A 88 4.82 4.50 -2.71
N VAL A 89 6.12 4.77 -2.58
CA VAL A 89 6.64 5.61 -1.49
C VAL A 89 6.42 7.07 -1.86
N LEU A 90 5.58 7.77 -1.09
CA LEU A 90 5.31 9.20 -1.34
C LEU A 90 6.06 10.11 -0.37
N GLN A 91 6.29 9.65 0.85
CA GLN A 91 7.12 10.32 1.84
C GLN A 91 8.11 9.33 2.42
N SER A 92 9.27 9.82 2.86
CA SER A 92 10.32 8.96 3.40
C SER A 92 11.11 9.63 4.51
N GLY A 93 11.43 8.84 5.54
CA GLY A 93 12.25 9.25 6.66
C GLY A 93 11.62 10.38 7.49
N SER A 94 12.47 11.06 8.24
CA SER A 94 12.07 12.04 9.26
C SER A 94 11.99 13.48 8.77
N THR A 95 12.29 13.74 7.49
CA THR A 95 12.37 15.11 6.93
C THR A 95 11.09 15.92 7.15
N HIS A 96 9.92 15.29 6.95
CA HIS A 96 8.61 15.94 7.13
C HIS A 96 7.88 15.46 8.39
N LYS A 97 8.59 14.87 9.35
CA LYS A 97 7.98 14.36 10.59
C LYS A 97 7.27 15.48 11.35
N GLY A 98 6.07 15.22 11.86
CA GLY A 98 5.24 16.20 12.56
C GLY A 98 4.55 17.22 11.65
N GLN A 99 4.70 17.13 10.33
CA GLN A 99 4.11 18.05 9.37
C GLN A 99 2.99 17.39 8.58
N TRP A 100 1.91 18.14 8.34
CA TRP A 100 0.84 17.70 7.44
C TRP A 100 1.31 17.81 5.99
N MET A 101 1.44 16.68 5.32
CA MET A 101 1.74 16.60 3.90
C MET A 101 0.45 16.35 3.12
N ALA A 102 0.16 17.22 2.15
CA ALA A 102 -0.96 17.04 1.24
C ALA A 102 -0.49 16.28 0.00
N GLU A 103 -1.25 15.27 -0.40
CA GLU A 103 -0.98 14.45 -1.57
C GLU A 103 -2.12 14.59 -2.58
N GLN A 104 -1.76 14.65 -3.85
CA GLN A 104 -2.70 14.62 -4.97
C GLN A 104 -2.19 13.65 -6.02
N ARG A 105 -2.94 12.59 -6.27
CA ARG A 105 -2.56 11.49 -7.16
C ARG A 105 -3.61 11.21 -8.22
N ASN A 106 -3.14 10.85 -9.41
CA ASN A 106 -3.98 10.26 -10.46
C ASN A 106 -3.93 8.73 -10.30
N LEU A 107 -5.02 8.12 -9.87
CA LEU A 107 -5.07 6.69 -9.58
C LEU A 107 -4.83 5.84 -10.83
N ALA A 108 -5.36 6.23 -11.99
CA ALA A 108 -5.15 5.49 -13.23
C ALA A 108 -3.68 5.48 -13.65
N SER A 109 -3.01 6.64 -13.56
CA SER A 109 -1.58 6.75 -13.86
C SER A 109 -0.73 5.93 -12.91
N ASP A 110 -1.04 5.98 -11.61
CA ASP A 110 -0.29 5.25 -10.59
C ASP A 110 -0.52 3.74 -10.68
N TYR A 111 -1.75 3.34 -11.00
CA TYR A 111 -2.08 1.94 -11.27
C TYR A 111 -1.29 1.42 -12.46
N LEU A 112 -1.29 2.12 -13.60
CA LEU A 112 -0.50 1.70 -14.77
C LEU A 112 0.99 1.67 -14.49
N HIS A 113 1.51 2.59 -13.66
CA HIS A 113 2.91 2.55 -13.25
C HIS A 113 3.24 1.33 -12.40
N ALA A 114 2.32 0.88 -11.53
CA ALA A 114 2.55 -0.22 -10.60
C ALA A 114 2.17 -1.61 -11.14
N PHE A 115 1.21 -1.67 -12.06
CA PHE A 115 0.58 -2.90 -12.56
C PHE A 115 0.54 -2.98 -14.11
N GLY A 116 1.09 -2.00 -14.83
CA GLY A 116 0.98 -1.91 -16.30
C GLY A 116 1.51 -3.12 -17.07
N ASP A 117 2.44 -3.87 -16.48
CA ASP A 117 2.96 -5.11 -17.07
C ASP A 117 1.95 -6.28 -16.97
N GLU A 118 0.96 -6.18 -16.08
CA GLU A 118 -0.07 -7.20 -15.82
C GLU A 118 -1.44 -6.79 -16.35
N SER A 119 -1.77 -5.49 -16.31
CA SER A 119 -3.06 -4.95 -16.74
C SER A 119 -2.88 -3.63 -17.50
N GLN A 120 -3.49 -3.56 -18.68
CA GLN A 120 -3.44 -2.38 -19.55
C GLN A 120 -4.46 -1.30 -19.19
N ALA A 121 -5.38 -1.59 -18.26
CA ALA A 121 -6.41 -0.65 -17.82
C ALA A 121 -6.69 -0.80 -16.32
N MET A 122 -6.91 0.32 -15.63
CA MET A 122 -7.25 0.31 -14.21
C MET A 122 -8.66 -0.30 -14.00
N PRO A 123 -8.82 -1.38 -13.21
CA PRO A 123 -10.12 -1.92 -12.87
C PRO A 123 -10.90 -0.98 -11.95
N THR A 124 -12.16 -1.34 -11.69
CA THR A 124 -13.02 -0.60 -10.76
C THR A 124 -12.43 -0.61 -9.35
N ILE A 125 -12.49 0.53 -8.66
CA ILE A 125 -12.12 0.63 -7.24
C ILE A 125 -13.22 -0.02 -6.41
N ILE A 126 -12.84 -0.95 -5.54
CA ILE A 126 -13.76 -1.67 -4.63
C ILE A 126 -13.50 -1.37 -3.15
N GLY A 127 -12.40 -0.69 -2.82
CA GLY A 127 -12.07 -0.37 -1.44
C GLY A 127 -11.02 0.70 -1.31
N VAL A 128 -11.13 1.48 -0.23
CA VAL A 128 -10.11 2.39 0.27
C VAL A 128 -9.84 2.01 1.72
N THR A 129 -8.61 1.65 2.02
CA THR A 129 -8.19 1.19 3.36
C THR A 129 -7.10 2.10 3.89
N VAL A 130 -7.26 2.54 5.14
CA VAL A 130 -6.20 3.19 5.90
C VAL A 130 -5.68 2.15 6.89
N SER A 131 -4.38 1.89 6.87
CA SER A 131 -3.76 0.91 7.77
C SER A 131 -2.50 1.47 8.41
N ALA A 132 -2.18 0.93 9.58
CA ALA A 132 -0.93 1.11 10.28
C ALA A 132 -0.60 -0.22 10.97
N ASP A 133 0.65 -0.63 10.92
CA ASP A 133 1.11 -1.94 11.34
C ASP A 133 2.52 -1.87 11.90
N SER A 134 2.75 -2.63 12.97
CA SER A 134 4.05 -2.73 13.66
C SER A 134 4.33 -4.15 14.19
N ASP A 135 3.61 -5.15 13.67
CA ASP A 135 3.64 -6.52 14.14
C ASP A 135 4.91 -7.27 13.72
N ASN A 136 5.56 -6.89 12.62
CA ASN A 136 6.80 -7.55 12.20
C ASN A 136 7.99 -7.14 13.06
N THR A 137 8.14 -5.85 13.34
CA THR A 137 9.25 -5.31 14.14
C THR A 137 8.95 -5.21 15.62
N HIS A 138 7.68 -5.40 16.01
CA HIS A 138 7.17 -5.24 17.39
C HIS A 138 7.46 -3.84 17.96
N GLY A 139 7.44 -2.84 17.08
CA GLY A 139 7.66 -1.44 17.41
C GLY A 139 6.36 -0.67 17.62
N GLU A 140 6.48 0.65 17.63
CA GLU A 140 5.37 1.57 17.74
C GLU A 140 5.55 2.73 16.75
N GLY A 141 4.44 3.22 16.22
CA GLY A 141 4.37 4.36 15.32
C GLY A 141 3.14 5.21 15.63
N LEU A 142 3.19 6.47 15.23
CA LEU A 142 2.07 7.40 15.41
C LEU A 142 1.92 8.24 14.15
N ALA A 143 0.73 8.17 13.58
CA ALA A 143 0.39 8.91 12.38
C ALA A 143 -1.09 9.31 12.37
N TYR A 144 -1.39 10.25 11.49
CA TYR A 144 -2.69 10.86 11.34
C TYR A 144 -3.04 10.93 9.85
N MET A 145 -4.30 10.68 9.54
CA MET A 145 -4.87 10.73 8.20
C MET A 145 -6.02 11.74 8.19
N GLY A 146 -6.18 12.48 7.10
CA GLY A 146 -7.26 13.45 6.95
C GLY A 146 -7.62 13.75 5.51
N ASP A 147 -8.84 14.26 5.33
CA ASP A 147 -9.34 14.83 4.06
C ASP A 147 -9.20 13.91 2.84
N ILE A 148 -9.42 12.60 3.02
CA ILE A 148 -9.46 11.67 1.91
C ILE A 148 -10.63 12.02 0.98
N ARG A 149 -10.32 12.30 -0.29
CA ARG A 149 -11.27 12.64 -1.34
C ARG A 149 -10.96 11.86 -2.61
N LEU A 150 -11.95 11.11 -3.07
CA LEU A 150 -11.99 10.61 -4.44
C LEU A 150 -12.62 11.70 -5.30
N LEU A 151 -11.87 12.15 -6.30
CA LEU A 151 -12.32 13.16 -7.25
C LEU A 151 -12.71 12.46 -8.57
N PRO A 152 -13.68 13.00 -9.32
CA PRO A 152 -14.02 12.52 -10.66
C PRO A 152 -12.83 12.45 -11.61
#